data_AF-A0A0D0IWY5-F1
#
_entry.id   AF-A0A0D0IWY5-F1
#
_cell.length_a   1.000
_cell.length_b   1.000
_cell.length_c   1.000
_cell.angle_alpha   90.00
_cell.angle_beta   90.00
_cell.angle_gamma   90.00
#
_symmetry.space_group_name_H-M   'P 1'
#
loop_
_entity.id
_entity.type
_entity.pdbx_description
1 polymer ?
#
loop_
_entity_poly.entity_id
_entity_poly.type
_entity_poly.pdbx_seq_one_letter_code
_entity_poly.pdbx_strand_id
1 'polypeptide(L)'
;MDEAKDLHIKSIFKVTRYSYKYRNPYKCHWPEFKLDSHEVTFLFTLKEAEEYVKQNAIYHQYGTYAYVVTEIPIGLQVMERLMSDSFSQRVYLSDGNLWGVSDYANIMQRETPFSMNEVELGHYLGKRRMFHGRKPKEILFKPGDIVEVFGYHGNDYWSDDEVNLAIVVKTPPTMEEVKKMQDKYMATHTDYDLTDHSLGYRFDHSLDVYMVLPYNYGGIDCSPTIATMKPSLPITTRRKKNLLDQYEKYLAEAEKNI
;
A
#
# COMPACT_ATOMS: atom_id res chain seq x y z
N MET A 1 -23.71 -16.53 19.98
CA MET A 1 -23.30 -15.44 20.89
C MET A 1 -21.84 -15.65 21.18
N ASP A 2 -21.00 -15.04 20.36
CA ASP A 2 -19.67 -14.55 20.69
C ASP A 2 -19.33 -13.74 19.43
N GLU A 3 -19.47 -12.41 19.51
CA GLU A 3 -18.87 -11.56 18.49
C GLU A 3 -17.36 -11.86 18.53
N ALA A 4 -16.72 -11.95 17.36
CA ALA A 4 -15.28 -12.15 17.30
C ALA A 4 -14.62 -11.12 18.22
N LYS A 5 -13.90 -11.60 19.23
CA LYS A 5 -13.33 -10.75 20.27
C LYS A 5 -12.31 -9.85 19.59
N ASP A 6 -12.73 -8.63 19.25
CA ASP A 6 -11.88 -7.49 18.91
C ASP A 6 -10.91 -7.34 20.09
N LEU A 7 -9.80 -8.08 20.05
CA LEU A 7 -8.77 -8.02 21.07
C LEU A 7 -8.32 -6.56 21.08
N HIS A 8 -8.43 -5.92 22.25
CA HIS A 8 -7.93 -4.57 22.47
C HIS A 8 -6.39 -4.57 22.54
N ILE A 9 -5.78 -5.10 21.48
CA ILE A 9 -4.36 -5.01 21.15
C ILE A 9 -4.06 -3.53 21.04
N LYS A 10 -3.25 -3.05 21.97
CA LYS A 10 -2.79 -1.67 21.95
C LYS A 10 -1.90 -1.48 20.74
N SER A 11 -2.05 -0.36 20.05
CA SER A 11 -1.17 0.03 18.95
C SER A 11 -0.16 1.08 19.42
N ILE A 12 1.04 1.10 18.83
CA ILE A 12 1.87 2.31 18.73
C ILE A 12 1.84 2.83 17.30
N PHE A 13 2.01 4.13 17.13
CA PHE A 13 2.06 4.80 15.84
C PHE A 13 3.50 5.22 15.56
N LYS A 14 4.17 4.51 14.65
CA LYS A 14 5.48 4.91 14.12
C LYS A 14 5.29 6.02 13.09
N VAL A 15 6.08 7.09 13.19
CA VAL A 15 6.19 8.12 12.15
C VAL A 15 7.55 8.04 11.47
N THR A 16 7.57 7.78 10.17
CA THR A 16 8.78 7.78 9.33
C THR A 16 8.69 8.89 8.29
N ARG A 17 9.72 9.75 8.20
CA ARG A 17 9.85 10.78 7.16
C ARG A 17 10.78 10.27 6.07
N TYR A 18 10.27 10.24 4.83
CA TYR A 18 11.03 9.85 3.66
C TYR A 18 11.46 11.10 2.90
N SER A 19 12.78 11.27 2.75
CA SER A 19 13.39 12.51 2.27
C SER A 19 14.12 12.26 0.95
N TYR A 20 14.22 13.26 0.06
CA TYR A 20 15.01 13.10 -1.17
C TYR A 20 16.50 12.95 -0.82
N LYS A 21 17.10 11.81 -1.17
CA LYS A 21 18.54 11.51 -0.92
C LYS A 21 19.49 12.52 -1.55
N TYR A 22 19.02 13.19 -2.61
CA TYR A 22 19.76 14.21 -3.35
C TYR A 22 19.36 15.60 -2.86
N ARG A 23 20.32 16.37 -2.31
CA ARG A 23 20.14 17.78 -1.82
C ARG A 23 19.51 18.76 -2.82
N ASN A 24 19.33 18.37 -4.07
CA ASN A 24 18.57 19.10 -5.07
C ASN A 24 17.69 18.08 -5.83
N PRO A 25 16.36 18.08 -5.65
CA PRO A 25 15.49 17.11 -6.32
C PRO A 25 15.45 17.29 -7.85
N TYR A 26 15.79 18.47 -8.38
CA TYR A 26 16.00 18.68 -9.82
C TYR A 26 17.32 18.08 -10.34
N LYS A 27 18.16 17.54 -9.45
CA LYS A 27 19.33 16.71 -9.75
C LYS A 27 19.15 15.24 -9.32
N CYS A 28 17.95 14.83 -8.85
CA CYS A 28 17.64 13.41 -8.76
C CYS A 28 17.84 12.76 -10.13
N HIS A 29 18.30 11.51 -10.13
CA HIS A 29 18.07 10.66 -11.28
C HIS A 29 16.55 10.45 -11.43
N TRP A 30 16.10 10.27 -12.67
CA TRP A 30 14.69 10.11 -12.99
C TRP A 30 14.65 9.32 -14.30
N PRO A 31 13.91 8.21 -14.38
CA PRO A 31 12.56 8.00 -13.83
C PRO A 31 12.49 7.25 -12.50
N GLU A 32 13.62 7.03 -11.84
CA GLU A 32 13.75 6.34 -10.57
C GLU A 32 14.67 7.17 -9.66
N PHE A 33 14.28 7.37 -8.40
CA PHE A 33 15.11 8.04 -7.40
C PHE A 33 15.03 7.37 -6.04
N LYS A 34 16.19 7.33 -5.36
CA LYS A 34 16.30 6.88 -3.97
C LYS A 34 15.95 7.99 -2.99
N LEU A 35 15.37 7.58 -1.88
CA LEU A 35 15.05 8.37 -0.70
C LEU A 35 16.10 8.09 0.40
N ASP A 36 15.99 8.84 1.50
CA ASP A 36 16.50 8.49 2.82
C ASP A 36 15.29 8.40 3.77
N SER A 37 15.04 7.21 4.33
CA SER A 37 14.14 7.05 5.47
C SER A 37 14.76 7.62 6.75
N HIS A 38 13.91 8.25 7.56
CA HIS A 38 14.21 8.57 8.95
C HIS A 38 13.02 8.17 9.81
N GLU A 39 13.20 7.18 10.67
CA GLU A 39 12.27 6.95 11.79
C GLU A 39 12.38 8.16 12.73
N VAL A 40 11.27 8.86 12.98
CA VAL A 40 11.29 10.17 13.64
C VAL A 40 10.76 10.11 15.07
N THR A 41 9.72 9.31 15.31
CA THR A 41 9.12 9.12 16.64
C THR A 41 8.15 7.93 16.69
N PHE A 42 7.87 7.45 17.91
CA PHE A 42 6.77 6.54 18.22
C PHE A 42 5.79 7.25 19.17
N LEU A 43 4.50 7.15 18.90
CA LEU A 43 3.43 7.84 19.63
C LEU A 43 2.30 6.86 20.00
N PHE A 44 1.53 7.18 21.03
CA PHE A 44 0.53 6.25 21.59
C PHE A 44 -0.85 6.35 20.91
N THR A 45 -1.11 7.43 20.18
CA THR A 45 -2.36 7.65 19.44
C THR A 45 -2.11 8.16 18.02
N LEU A 46 -3.04 7.84 17.11
CA LEU A 46 -3.07 8.40 15.76
C LEU A 46 -3.10 9.94 15.79
N LYS A 47 -3.86 10.53 16.73
CA LYS A 47 -4.00 11.98 16.84
C LYS A 47 -2.64 12.66 17.08
N GLU A 48 -1.85 12.15 18.02
CA GLU A 48 -0.50 12.67 18.29
C GLU A 48 0.39 12.53 17.04
N ALA A 49 0.31 11.42 16.31
CA ALA A 49 1.07 11.21 15.08
C ALA A 49 0.67 12.18 13.96
N GLU A 50 -0.62 12.46 13.79
CA GLU A 50 -1.08 13.47 12.84
C GLU A 50 -0.68 14.89 13.23
N GLU A 51 -0.78 15.25 14.52
CA GLU A 51 -0.33 16.53 15.03
C GLU A 51 1.18 16.69 14.86
N TYR A 52 1.96 15.63 15.08
CA TYR A 52 3.39 15.59 14.82
C TYR A 52 3.71 15.84 13.34
N VAL A 53 3.08 15.12 12.40
CA VAL A 53 3.29 15.32 10.95
C VAL A 53 2.96 16.77 10.55
N LYS A 54 1.81 17.29 10.96
CA LYS A 54 1.37 18.66 10.66
C LYS A 54 2.32 19.73 11.22
N GLN A 55 2.86 19.52 12.43
CA GLN A 55 3.83 20.42 13.05
C GLN A 55 5.23 20.36 12.42
N ASN A 56 5.62 19.24 11.81
CA ASN A 56 6.98 19.05 11.28
C ASN A 56 7.09 19.29 9.77
N ALA A 57 6.00 19.15 9.01
CA ALA A 57 5.98 19.38 7.55
C ALA A 57 6.49 20.78 7.17
N ILE A 58 6.09 21.82 7.92
CA ILE A 58 6.47 23.21 7.68
C ILE A 58 8.00 23.47 7.71
N TYR A 59 8.77 22.63 8.40
CA TYR A 59 10.23 22.74 8.48
C TYR A 59 10.97 21.94 7.40
N HIS A 60 10.28 21.05 6.69
CA HIS A 60 10.89 20.06 5.81
C HIS A 60 10.23 19.90 4.43
N GLN A 61 9.25 20.74 4.08
CA GLN A 61 8.45 20.68 2.84
C GLN A 61 9.27 20.53 1.54
N TYR A 62 10.45 21.16 1.46
CA TYR A 62 11.31 21.13 0.26
C TYR A 62 12.29 19.94 0.20
N GLY A 63 12.44 19.18 1.30
CA GLY A 63 13.33 18.01 1.39
C GLY A 63 12.60 16.68 1.62
N THR A 64 11.35 16.73 2.05
CA THR A 64 10.48 15.56 2.27
C THR A 64 9.80 15.18 0.96
N TYR A 65 9.72 13.88 0.68
CA TYR A 65 8.81 13.32 -0.32
C TYR A 65 7.45 13.01 0.34
N ALA A 66 7.47 12.19 1.40
CA ALA A 66 6.28 11.83 2.17
C ALA A 66 6.58 11.58 3.66
N TYR A 67 5.55 11.65 4.49
CA TYR A 67 5.53 11.03 5.82
C TYR A 67 4.63 9.78 5.77
N VAL A 68 5.06 8.69 6.41
CA VAL A 68 4.23 7.50 6.63
C VAL A 68 3.99 7.34 8.12
N VAL A 69 2.72 7.13 8.49
CA VAL A 69 2.30 6.78 9.84
C VAL A 69 1.78 5.34 9.83
N THR A 70 2.46 4.46 10.56
CA THR A 70 2.15 3.02 10.63
C THR A 70 1.62 2.66 12.01
N GLU A 71 0.42 2.09 12.08
CA GLU A 71 -0.17 1.51 13.29
C GLU A 71 0.40 0.11 13.51
N ILE A 72 1.27 -0.06 14.51
CA ILE A 72 1.97 -1.31 14.83
C ILE A 72 1.34 -1.93 16.09
N PRO A 73 0.94 -3.21 16.07
CA PRO A 73 0.42 -3.88 17.26
C PRO A 73 1.49 -4.13 18.33
N ILE A 74 1.16 -3.83 19.59
CA ILE A 74 2.01 -4.15 20.75
C ILE A 74 1.70 -5.57 21.23
N GLY A 75 2.75 -6.37 21.47
CA GLY A 75 2.64 -7.69 22.12
C GLY A 75 2.35 -8.86 21.19
N LEU A 76 2.16 -8.62 19.89
CA LEU A 76 2.22 -9.66 18.86
C LEU A 76 3.68 -9.85 18.39
N GLN A 77 4.10 -11.09 18.12
CA GLN A 77 5.46 -11.38 17.65
C GLN A 77 5.60 -11.09 16.14
N VAL A 78 5.57 -9.81 15.79
CA VAL A 78 6.01 -9.30 14.48
C VAL A 78 7.45 -9.76 14.24
N MET A 79 7.73 -10.29 13.04
CA MET A 79 9.12 -10.53 12.65
C MET A 79 9.69 -9.25 12.06
N GLU A 80 10.85 -8.82 12.55
CA GLU A 80 11.57 -7.63 12.05
C GLU A 80 11.90 -7.72 10.54
N ARG A 81 11.94 -8.93 9.96
CA ARG A 81 12.07 -9.17 8.51
C ARG A 81 10.80 -8.97 7.68
N LEU A 82 9.63 -8.90 8.32
CA LEU A 82 8.32 -8.67 7.69
C LEU A 82 7.82 -7.31 8.18
N MET A 83 8.48 -6.25 7.74
CA MET A 83 8.22 -4.87 8.17
C MET A 83 6.84 -4.34 7.74
N SER A 84 6.08 -5.17 7.01
CA SER A 84 4.68 -5.03 6.65
C SER A 84 3.70 -5.14 7.81
N ASP A 85 3.95 -6.04 8.80
CA ASP A 85 3.00 -6.42 9.87
C ASP A 85 2.42 -5.19 10.64
N SER A 86 1.27 -4.68 10.17
CA SER A 86 0.64 -3.43 10.60
C SER A 86 -0.88 -3.42 10.46
N PHE A 87 -1.57 -2.68 11.33
CA PHE A 87 -3.04 -2.61 11.41
C PHE A 87 -3.65 -1.53 10.50
N SER A 88 -2.93 -0.43 10.28
CA SER A 88 -3.28 0.62 9.32
C SER A 88 -2.04 1.43 8.93
N GLN A 89 -2.07 2.00 7.74
CA GLN A 89 -1.00 2.85 7.19
C GLN A 89 -1.60 4.12 6.58
N ARG A 90 -0.97 5.27 6.85
CA ARG A 90 -1.40 6.57 6.32
C ARG A 90 -0.21 7.32 5.74
N VAL A 91 -0.35 7.77 4.50
CA VAL A 91 0.67 8.53 3.77
C VAL A 91 0.24 9.99 3.72
N TYR A 92 1.15 10.89 4.07
CA TYR A 92 0.97 12.34 4.03
C TYR A 92 2.02 12.95 3.10
N LEU A 93 1.62 13.97 2.34
CA LEU A 93 2.48 14.74 1.44
C LEU A 93 3.49 15.60 2.25
N SER A 94 4.47 16.18 1.56
CA SER A 94 5.52 17.00 2.18
C SER A 94 5.01 18.28 2.88
N ASP A 95 3.79 18.71 2.58
CA ASP A 95 3.09 19.82 3.23
C ASP A 95 2.23 19.39 4.45
N GLY A 96 2.19 18.09 4.76
CA GLY A 96 1.41 17.51 5.86
C GLY A 96 -0.04 17.18 5.51
N ASN A 97 -0.50 17.39 4.28
CA ASN A 97 -1.82 16.96 3.84
C ASN A 97 -1.87 15.42 3.69
N LEU A 98 -2.97 14.82 4.14
CA LEU A 98 -3.21 13.37 4.00
C LEU A 98 -3.38 13.01 2.52
N TRP A 99 -2.52 12.12 2.00
CA TRP A 99 -2.61 11.57 0.65
C TRP A 99 -3.55 10.38 0.60
N GLY A 100 -3.31 9.38 1.46
CA GLY A 100 -3.97 8.09 1.37
C GLY A 100 -4.03 7.33 2.69
N VAL A 101 -5.06 6.50 2.83
CA VAL A 101 -5.31 5.65 4.01
C VAL A 101 -5.54 4.21 3.56
N SER A 102 -4.87 3.28 4.24
CA SER A 102 -5.28 1.89 4.38
C SER A 102 -5.60 1.66 5.85
N ASP A 103 -6.88 1.43 6.19
CA ASP A 103 -7.30 1.00 7.53
C ASP A 103 -7.30 -0.54 7.66
N TYR A 104 -6.79 -1.22 6.64
CA TYR A 104 -6.73 -2.67 6.50
C TYR A 104 -5.42 -3.21 7.08
N ALA A 105 -5.48 -4.40 7.65
CA ALA A 105 -4.28 -5.05 8.16
C ALA A 105 -3.41 -5.56 7.00
N ASN A 106 -2.19 -5.03 6.91
CA ASN A 106 -1.10 -5.73 6.27
C ASN A 106 -0.43 -6.60 7.34
N ILE A 107 -1.04 -7.74 7.68
CA ILE A 107 -0.39 -8.75 8.52
C ILE A 107 -0.46 -10.06 7.74
N MET A 108 0.71 -10.61 7.41
CA MET A 108 0.83 -11.84 6.64
C MET A 108 0.14 -12.99 7.38
N GLN A 109 -0.77 -13.71 6.71
CA GLN A 109 -1.21 -15.02 7.20
C GLN A 109 0.01 -15.95 7.23
N ARG A 110 0.51 -16.25 8.43
CA ARG A 110 1.63 -17.17 8.63
C ARG A 110 1.16 -18.60 8.41
N GLU A 111 1.24 -19.07 7.17
CA GLU A 111 1.36 -20.50 6.86
C GLU A 111 2.72 -20.99 7.40
N THR A 112 2.79 -21.30 8.70
CA THR A 112 3.97 -21.88 9.34
C THR A 112 4.18 -23.31 8.80
N PRO A 113 5.37 -23.65 8.25
CA PRO A 113 5.63 -25.00 7.74
C PRO A 113 5.88 -26.04 8.85
N PHE A 114 5.63 -25.68 10.11
CA PHE A 114 5.78 -26.56 11.26
C PHE A 114 4.44 -27.17 11.62
N SER A 115 4.35 -28.48 11.44
CA SER A 115 3.15 -29.28 11.68
C SER A 115 2.78 -29.35 13.16
N MET A 116 2.01 -28.36 13.65
CA MET A 116 1.07 -28.44 14.77
C MET A 116 0.15 -27.20 14.74
N ASN A 117 -1.11 -27.38 15.14
CA ASN A 117 -2.22 -26.46 14.83
C ASN A 117 -2.20 -25.13 15.64
N GLU A 118 -1.31 -24.19 15.33
CA GLU A 118 -1.16 -22.88 16.03
C GLU A 118 -0.30 -21.92 15.16
N VAL A 119 -0.54 -20.61 14.98
CA VAL A 119 -1.73 -19.74 15.18
C VAL A 119 -1.78 -18.70 14.06
N GLU A 120 -2.99 -18.42 13.61
CA GLU A 120 -3.39 -17.33 12.71
C GLU A 120 -3.40 -15.94 13.38
N LEU A 121 -2.76 -14.95 12.73
CA LEU A 121 -2.89 -13.55 13.12
C LEU A 121 -4.13 -12.90 12.50
N GLY A 122 -4.46 -13.21 11.23
CA GLY A 122 -5.68 -12.74 10.57
C GLY A 122 -6.97 -13.12 11.30
N HIS A 123 -6.92 -14.26 12.00
CA HIS A 123 -7.95 -14.76 12.94
C HIS A 123 -8.48 -13.65 13.87
N TYR A 124 -7.56 -12.87 14.45
CA TYR A 124 -7.84 -11.96 15.56
C TYR A 124 -8.27 -10.55 15.14
N LEU A 125 -8.23 -10.23 13.85
CA LEU A 125 -8.46 -8.87 13.33
C LEU A 125 -9.87 -8.69 12.76
N GLY A 126 -10.55 -9.81 12.51
CA GLY A 126 -11.92 -9.90 12.05
C GLY A 126 -12.21 -9.21 10.71
N LYS A 127 -13.48 -9.24 10.32
CA LYS A 127 -13.94 -8.61 9.06
C LYS A 127 -13.64 -7.12 8.96
N ARG A 128 -13.42 -6.43 10.08
CA ARG A 128 -13.19 -4.97 10.12
C ARG A 128 -11.85 -4.55 9.51
N ARG A 129 -10.83 -5.41 9.51
CA ARG A 129 -9.49 -5.10 8.97
C ARG A 129 -9.18 -5.78 7.62
N MET A 130 -10.12 -6.51 7.01
CA MET A 130 -10.01 -7.04 5.64
C MET A 130 -10.35 -5.97 4.59
N PHE A 131 -9.83 -6.11 3.37
CA PHE A 131 -10.10 -5.20 2.25
C PHE A 131 -11.42 -5.55 1.56
N HIS A 132 -12.37 -4.61 1.57
CA HIS A 132 -13.71 -4.78 0.97
C HIS A 132 -13.86 -4.10 -0.40
N GLY A 133 -12.75 -3.77 -1.07
CA GLY A 133 -12.74 -2.97 -2.29
C GLY A 133 -12.77 -1.46 -2.03
N ARG A 134 -12.28 -0.66 -2.98
CA ARG A 134 -12.34 0.81 -2.92
C ARG A 134 -13.71 1.32 -3.36
N LYS A 135 -14.14 2.49 -2.86
CA LYS A 135 -15.28 3.21 -3.46
C LYS A 135 -14.80 3.91 -4.74
N PRO A 136 -15.64 4.13 -5.77
CA PRO A 136 -15.19 4.75 -7.02
C PRO A 136 -14.51 6.13 -6.86
N LYS A 137 -14.86 6.89 -5.81
CA LYS A 137 -14.22 8.18 -5.46
C LYS A 137 -12.85 8.07 -4.78
N GLU A 138 -12.46 6.87 -4.33
CA GLU A 138 -11.18 6.56 -3.70
C GLU A 138 -10.17 5.98 -4.71
N ILE A 139 -10.63 5.70 -5.94
CA ILE A 139 -9.79 5.34 -7.08
C ILE A 139 -9.38 6.65 -7.78
N LEU A 140 -8.17 7.10 -7.49
CA LEU A 140 -7.65 8.42 -7.88
C LEU A 140 -7.09 8.47 -9.31
N PHE A 141 -6.74 7.31 -9.88
CA PHE A 141 -6.09 7.17 -11.20
C PHE A 141 -6.85 6.18 -12.10
N LYS A 142 -6.65 6.31 -13.40
CA LYS A 142 -7.25 5.47 -14.46
C LYS A 142 -6.17 4.82 -15.32
N PRO A 143 -6.48 3.74 -16.06
CA PRO A 143 -5.57 3.18 -17.05
C PRO A 143 -5.07 4.26 -18.03
N GLY A 144 -3.75 4.35 -18.21
CA GLY A 144 -3.07 5.39 -18.99
C GLY A 144 -2.59 6.61 -18.18
N ASP A 145 -2.99 6.79 -16.91
CA ASP A 145 -2.42 7.83 -16.05
C ASP A 145 -0.98 7.51 -15.66
N ILE A 146 -0.10 8.51 -15.71
CA ILE A 146 1.30 8.39 -15.29
C ILE A 146 1.42 8.79 -13.82
N VAL A 147 2.02 7.90 -13.02
CA VAL A 147 2.05 7.93 -11.56
C VAL A 147 3.47 7.70 -11.04
N GLU A 148 3.77 8.21 -9.84
CA GLU A 148 4.86 7.70 -9.03
C GLU A 148 4.38 6.48 -8.23
N VAL A 149 5.25 5.51 -8.02
CA VAL A 149 5.03 4.38 -7.11
C VAL A 149 6.15 4.35 -6.08
N PHE A 150 5.76 4.41 -4.80
CA PHE A 150 6.63 4.71 -3.67
C PHE A 150 6.88 3.46 -2.80
N GLY A 151 8.07 2.89 -2.90
CA GLY A 151 8.57 1.84 -2.01
C GLY A 151 9.00 2.40 -0.66
N TYR A 152 8.49 1.78 0.40
CA TYR A 152 8.76 2.11 1.80
C TYR A 152 8.53 0.88 2.66
N HIS A 153 9.14 0.83 3.85
CA HIS A 153 9.06 -0.35 4.72
C HIS A 153 7.62 -0.76 5.03
N GLY A 154 7.23 -1.93 4.51
CA GLY A 154 5.88 -2.48 4.59
C GLY A 154 5.00 -2.28 3.34
N ASN A 155 5.58 -1.81 2.23
CA ASN A 155 5.09 -1.97 0.86
C ASN A 155 5.85 -3.12 0.18
N ASP A 156 5.37 -4.35 0.35
CA ASP A 156 6.06 -5.58 -0.06
C ASP A 156 6.17 -5.78 -1.60
N TYR A 157 5.81 -4.77 -2.40
CA TYR A 157 5.84 -4.80 -3.87
C TYR A 157 6.98 -3.98 -4.48
N TRP A 158 7.58 -3.03 -3.76
CA TRP A 158 8.61 -2.12 -4.31
C TRP A 158 9.87 -2.11 -3.44
N SER A 159 11.00 -1.76 -4.04
CA SER A 159 12.25 -1.61 -3.28
C SER A 159 12.12 -0.49 -2.25
N ASP A 160 12.46 -0.79 -0.99
CA ASP A 160 12.44 0.17 0.11
C ASP A 160 13.30 1.41 -0.19
N ASP A 161 12.80 2.58 0.22
CA ASP A 161 13.40 3.89 -0.01
C ASP A 161 13.59 4.23 -1.51
N GLU A 162 12.69 3.80 -2.39
CA GLU A 162 12.73 4.13 -3.82
C GLU A 162 11.38 4.62 -4.35
N VAL A 163 11.43 5.57 -5.30
CA VAL A 163 10.27 6.02 -6.05
C VAL A 163 10.53 5.81 -7.53
N ASN A 164 9.63 5.09 -8.18
CA ASN A 164 9.67 4.81 -9.62
C ASN A 164 8.54 5.53 -10.35
N LEU A 165 8.79 5.99 -11.58
CA LEU A 165 7.73 6.46 -12.48
C LEU A 165 7.11 5.26 -13.20
N ALA A 166 5.79 5.20 -13.23
CA ALA A 166 5.03 4.12 -13.87
C ALA A 166 3.80 4.68 -14.61
N ILE A 167 3.14 3.83 -15.39
CA ILE A 167 1.84 4.12 -16.02
C ILE A 167 0.80 3.08 -15.60
N VAL A 168 -0.38 3.53 -15.19
CA VAL A 168 -1.44 2.65 -14.66
C VAL A 168 -2.01 1.77 -15.78
N VAL A 169 -2.13 0.48 -15.51
CA VAL A 169 -2.76 -0.53 -16.37
C VAL A 169 -4.14 -0.92 -15.85
N LYS A 170 -4.28 -1.12 -14.53
CA LYS A 170 -5.54 -1.51 -13.89
C LYS A 170 -5.70 -0.80 -12.55
N THR A 171 -6.93 -0.45 -12.21
CA THR A 171 -7.29 0.10 -10.91
C THR A 171 -7.45 -1.01 -9.85
N PRO A 172 -7.33 -0.69 -8.55
CA PRO A 172 -7.83 -1.57 -7.50
C PRO A 172 -9.33 -1.86 -7.71
N PRO A 173 -9.83 -3.01 -7.27
CA PRO A 173 -11.23 -3.41 -7.49
C PRO A 173 -12.17 -2.57 -6.63
N THR A 174 -13.34 -2.27 -7.18
CA THR A 174 -14.43 -1.63 -6.44
C THR A 174 -15.07 -2.58 -5.44
N MET A 175 -15.81 -2.03 -4.47
CA MET A 175 -16.60 -2.83 -3.51
C MET A 175 -17.57 -3.81 -4.20
N GLU A 176 -18.11 -3.45 -5.37
CA GLU A 176 -19.02 -4.33 -6.13
C GLU A 176 -18.26 -5.50 -6.78
N GLU A 177 -17.04 -5.26 -7.28
CA GLU A 177 -16.19 -6.30 -7.86
C GLU A 177 -15.64 -7.25 -6.79
N VAL A 178 -15.20 -6.75 -5.64
CA VAL A 178 -14.80 -7.59 -4.49
C VAL A 178 -15.97 -8.45 -4.03
N LYS A 179 -17.18 -7.88 -3.93
CA LYS A 179 -18.38 -8.69 -3.64
C LYS A 179 -18.64 -9.76 -4.70
N LYS A 180 -18.57 -9.45 -6.00
CA LYS A 180 -18.76 -10.45 -7.08
C LYS A 180 -17.72 -11.57 -7.03
N MET A 181 -16.47 -11.26 -6.67
CA MET A 181 -15.44 -12.27 -6.43
C MET A 181 -15.79 -13.14 -5.20
N GLN A 182 -16.26 -12.52 -4.11
CA GLN A 182 -16.74 -13.22 -2.92
C GLN A 182 -17.89 -14.19 -3.24
N ASP A 183 -18.97 -13.67 -3.84
CA ASP A 183 -20.18 -14.44 -4.19
C ASP A 183 -19.82 -15.63 -5.11
N LYS A 184 -18.87 -15.46 -6.04
CA LYS A 184 -18.38 -16.54 -6.93
C LYS A 184 -17.62 -17.63 -6.19
N TYR A 185 -16.75 -17.28 -5.24
CA TYR A 185 -15.98 -18.24 -4.45
C TYR A 185 -16.87 -19.03 -3.48
N MET A 186 -17.83 -18.35 -2.85
CA MET A 186 -18.81 -18.96 -1.95
C MET A 186 -19.70 -19.99 -2.66
N ALA A 187 -19.92 -19.82 -3.97
CA ALA A 187 -20.63 -20.79 -4.79
C ALA A 187 -19.85 -22.10 -5.04
N THR A 188 -18.55 -22.16 -4.70
CA THR A 188 -17.71 -23.36 -4.88
C THR A 188 -17.07 -23.90 -3.60
N HIS A 189 -17.08 -23.14 -2.50
CA HIS A 189 -16.51 -23.52 -1.20
C HIS A 189 -17.62 -23.46 -0.13
N THR A 190 -18.43 -24.51 -0.06
CA THR A 190 -19.58 -24.61 0.87
C THR A 190 -19.21 -25.01 2.30
N ASP A 191 -17.95 -25.40 2.48
CA ASP A 191 -17.25 -25.66 3.74
C ASP A 191 -16.72 -24.38 4.40
N TYR A 192 -16.65 -23.28 3.65
CA TYR A 192 -16.21 -21.98 4.12
C TYR A 192 -17.30 -21.29 4.97
N ASP A 193 -17.12 -21.23 6.30
CA ASP A 193 -18.03 -20.47 7.16
C ASP A 193 -17.72 -18.97 7.10
N LEU A 194 -18.60 -18.19 6.48
CA LEU A 194 -18.51 -16.72 6.45
C LEU A 194 -18.57 -16.07 7.83
N THR A 195 -19.07 -16.74 8.88
CA THR A 195 -19.09 -16.24 10.26
C THR A 195 -17.79 -16.52 10.99
N ASP A 196 -17.06 -17.57 10.58
CA ASP A 196 -15.70 -17.79 11.05
C ASP A 196 -14.75 -16.80 10.36
N HIS A 197 -13.75 -16.32 11.10
CA HIS A 197 -12.73 -15.37 10.60
C HIS A 197 -11.36 -16.06 10.50
N SER A 198 -11.34 -17.38 10.71
CA SER A 198 -10.18 -18.28 10.64
C SER A 198 -9.68 -18.45 9.20
N LEU A 199 -10.54 -19.04 8.37
CA LEU A 199 -10.35 -19.28 6.95
C LEU A 199 -10.39 -17.93 6.22
N GLY A 200 -9.26 -17.24 6.15
CA GLY A 200 -9.18 -15.97 5.44
C GLY A 200 -9.39 -16.17 3.94
N TYR A 201 -10.46 -15.59 3.38
CA TYR A 201 -10.45 -15.25 1.97
C TYR A 201 -9.25 -14.30 1.77
N ARG A 202 -8.41 -14.53 0.76
CA ARG A 202 -7.28 -13.66 0.37
C ARG A 202 -7.75 -12.30 -0.23
N PHE A 203 -8.55 -11.59 0.55
CA PHE A 203 -8.95 -10.18 0.43
C PHE A 203 -8.30 -9.38 1.57
N ASP A 204 -7.01 -9.63 1.79
CA ASP A 204 -6.16 -8.74 2.55
C ASP A 204 -5.82 -7.49 1.70
N HIS A 205 -4.91 -6.67 2.22
CA HIS A 205 -4.44 -5.46 1.53
C HIS A 205 -3.79 -5.73 0.14
N SER A 206 -3.45 -6.96 -0.24
CA SER A 206 -2.79 -7.28 -1.53
C SER A 206 -3.68 -7.01 -2.75
N LEU A 207 -5.00 -6.95 -2.57
CA LEU A 207 -5.92 -6.51 -3.62
C LEU A 207 -6.09 -4.99 -3.68
N ASP A 208 -5.60 -4.23 -2.69
CA ASP A 208 -5.69 -2.76 -2.66
C ASP A 208 -4.54 -2.11 -3.47
N VAL A 209 -4.37 -2.58 -4.70
CA VAL A 209 -3.25 -2.22 -5.59
C VAL A 209 -3.74 -1.74 -6.95
N TYR A 210 -3.04 -0.76 -7.52
CA TYR A 210 -3.04 -0.53 -8.96
C TYR A 210 -2.08 -1.55 -9.62
N MET A 211 -2.46 -2.09 -10.77
CA MET A 211 -1.48 -2.73 -11.66
C MET A 211 -0.87 -1.65 -12.54
N VAL A 212 0.45 -1.64 -12.67
CA VAL A 212 1.22 -0.57 -13.31
C VAL A 212 2.32 -1.15 -14.22
N LEU A 213 2.77 -0.38 -15.20
CA LEU A 213 4.01 -0.63 -15.94
C LEU A 213 5.08 0.36 -15.44
N PRO A 214 6.02 -0.06 -14.56
CA PRO A 214 7.20 0.73 -14.24
C PRO A 214 8.05 1.04 -15.47
N TYR A 215 8.59 2.26 -15.54
CA TYR A 215 9.43 2.73 -16.64
C TYR A 215 10.63 1.80 -16.91
N ASN A 216 11.28 1.31 -15.83
CA ASN A 216 12.57 0.62 -15.89
C ASN A 216 12.47 -0.91 -16.04
N TYR A 217 11.39 -1.54 -15.59
CA TYR A 217 11.35 -3.00 -15.38
C TYR A 217 10.57 -3.78 -16.46
N GLY A 218 9.80 -3.13 -17.33
CA GLY A 218 9.27 -3.70 -18.57
C GLY A 218 8.21 -4.80 -18.45
N GLY A 219 7.84 -5.20 -17.24
CA GLY A 219 6.69 -6.07 -16.93
C GLY A 219 5.61 -5.33 -16.16
N ILE A 220 4.47 -5.98 -15.92
CA ILE A 220 3.43 -5.47 -15.02
C ILE A 220 3.87 -5.70 -13.57
N ASP A 221 3.66 -4.70 -12.73
CA ASP A 221 3.88 -4.75 -11.30
C ASP A 221 2.65 -4.22 -10.53
N CYS A 222 2.59 -4.45 -9.22
CA CYS A 222 1.50 -4.01 -8.34
C CYS A 222 1.97 -2.87 -7.44
N SER A 223 1.19 -1.80 -7.29
CA SER A 223 1.50 -0.73 -6.32
C SER A 223 0.32 -0.45 -5.41
N PRO A 224 0.47 -0.50 -4.07
CA PRO A 224 -0.62 -0.19 -3.14
C PRO A 224 -1.27 1.16 -3.41
N THR A 225 -2.58 1.26 -3.22
CA THR A 225 -3.37 2.47 -3.48
C THR A 225 -2.82 3.71 -2.75
N ILE A 226 -2.24 3.52 -1.56
CA ILE A 226 -1.61 4.59 -0.77
C ILE A 226 -0.16 4.92 -1.19
N ALA A 227 0.52 3.99 -1.86
CA ALA A 227 1.88 4.14 -2.39
C ALA A 227 1.90 4.67 -3.84
N THR A 228 0.77 4.59 -4.55
CA THR A 228 0.60 5.20 -5.88
C THR A 228 0.30 6.68 -5.71
N MET A 229 1.11 7.55 -6.31
CA MET A 229 1.15 8.99 -6.07
C MET A 229 1.15 9.81 -7.38
N LYS A 230 0.75 11.09 -7.30
CA LYS A 230 0.88 12.02 -8.43
C LYS A 230 2.36 12.40 -8.60
N PRO A 231 2.92 12.39 -9.84
CA PRO A 231 4.33 12.71 -10.07
C PRO A 231 4.77 14.04 -9.45
N SER A 232 5.65 13.95 -8.46
CA SER A 232 6.22 15.06 -7.69
C SER A 232 7.20 15.90 -8.51
N LEU A 233 7.90 15.30 -9.47
CA LEU A 233 8.90 15.96 -10.32
C LEU A 233 8.47 16.06 -11.80
N PRO A 234 8.90 17.09 -12.56
CA PRO A 234 8.49 17.30 -13.94
C PRO A 234 8.90 16.17 -14.92
N ILE A 235 7.92 15.52 -15.53
CA ILE A 235 8.14 14.48 -16.55
C ILE A 235 8.52 15.13 -17.89
N THR A 236 9.72 14.83 -18.39
CA THR A 236 10.17 15.30 -19.71
C THR A 236 9.44 14.60 -20.85
N THR A 237 9.21 15.30 -21.97
CA THR A 237 8.45 14.80 -23.14
C THR A 237 8.94 13.44 -23.63
N ARG A 238 10.26 13.22 -23.68
CA ARG A 238 10.86 11.91 -24.02
C ARG A 238 10.40 10.80 -23.09
N ARG A 239 10.39 11.03 -21.78
CA ARG A 239 10.01 10.02 -20.79
C ARG A 239 8.50 9.76 -20.80
N LYS A 240 7.69 10.81 -20.96
CA LYS A 240 6.23 10.66 -21.18
C LYS A 240 5.95 9.82 -22.42
N LYS A 241 6.62 10.09 -23.56
CA LYS A 241 6.47 9.26 -24.76
C LYS A 241 6.88 7.81 -24.49
N ASN A 242 8.03 7.57 -23.88
CA ASN A 242 8.52 6.21 -23.63
C ASN A 242 7.58 5.35 -22.74
N LEU A 243 6.77 5.95 -21.88
CA LEU A 243 5.72 5.22 -21.11
C LEU A 243 4.47 4.97 -21.96
N LEU A 244 4.05 5.92 -22.79
CA LEU A 244 2.93 5.73 -23.72
C LEU A 244 3.27 4.67 -24.78
N ASP A 245 4.47 4.73 -25.38
CA ASP A 245 5.04 3.72 -26.28
C ASP A 245 5.16 2.31 -25.65
N GLN A 246 5.16 2.20 -24.31
CA GLN A 246 5.14 0.92 -23.59
C GLN A 246 3.70 0.47 -23.33
N TYR A 247 2.83 1.37 -22.87
CA TYR A 247 1.42 1.10 -22.60
C TYR A 247 0.64 0.73 -23.87
N GLU A 248 0.92 1.37 -25.01
CA GLU A 248 0.34 1.01 -26.32
C GLU A 248 0.74 -0.41 -26.75
N LYS A 249 1.97 -0.86 -26.47
CA LYS A 249 2.40 -2.24 -26.73
C LYS A 249 1.70 -3.23 -25.82
N TYR A 250 1.62 -2.91 -24.53
CA TYR A 250 0.89 -3.73 -23.56
C TYR A 250 -0.58 -3.93 -23.99
N LEU A 251 -1.28 -2.87 -24.40
CA LEU A 251 -2.64 -2.97 -24.92
C LEU A 251 -2.70 -3.85 -26.17
N ALA A 252 -1.82 -3.62 -27.14
CA ALA A 252 -1.73 -4.42 -28.37
C ALA A 252 -1.25 -5.86 -28.15
N GLU A 253 -0.77 -6.22 -26.96
CA GLU A 253 -0.47 -7.59 -26.55
C GLU A 253 -1.63 -8.19 -25.74
N ALA A 254 -2.30 -7.43 -24.89
CA ALA A 254 -3.52 -7.83 -24.20
C ALA A 254 -4.65 -8.19 -25.19
N GLU A 255 -4.85 -7.39 -26.23
CA GLU A 255 -5.84 -7.63 -27.30
C GLU A 255 -5.61 -8.94 -28.09
N LYS A 256 -4.38 -9.49 -28.08
CA LYS A 256 -4.06 -10.76 -28.74
C LYS A 256 -4.32 -12.00 -27.88
N ASN A 257 -4.64 -11.80 -26.60
CA ASN A 257 -4.84 -12.86 -25.60
C ASN A 257 -6.33 -12.95 -25.15
N ILE A 258 -7.24 -12.44 -25.98
CA ILE A 258 -8.71 -12.41 -25.79
C ILE A 258 -9.36 -13.17 -26.96
#